data_AF-A0A946X1J7-F1
#
_entry.id   AF-A0A946X1J7-F1
#
_cell.length_a   1.000
_cell.length_b   1.000
_cell.length_c   1.000
_cell.angle_alpha   90.00
_cell.angle_beta   90.00
_cell.angle_gamma   90.00
#
_symmetry.space_group_name_H-M   'P 1'
#
loop_
_entity.id
_entity.type
_entity.pdbx_description
1 polymer ?
#
loop_
_entity_poly.entity_id
_entity_poly.type
_entity_poly.pdbx_seq_one_letter_code
_entity_poly.pdbx_strand_id
1 'polypeptide(L)'
;MNGNLSGDPALARGLSHGVLAGTIVSIYAALFTFAANVVGASIMGLNPFELLRVYATFFMGGSPIDGAPDIGVVLGMAMGLHLATAAIVGMPLYVVHDALFRRHGFKRRAVHGLWLGIVMWLVNYYALLSWLQPLTLRLIGAPGEASPFILQTMPPWVAALTHICFAEIVLLVPLLWSVAASVIPVAGDSQEA
;
A
#
# COMPACT_ATOMS: atom_id res chain seq x y z
N MET A 1 -23.10 30.05 14.24
CA MET A 1 -23.39 28.60 14.26
C MET A 1 -22.06 27.88 14.44
N ASN A 2 -21.64 27.65 15.68
CA ASN A 2 -20.41 26.92 16.00
C ASN A 2 -20.79 25.47 16.28
N GLY A 3 -20.84 24.66 15.22
CA GLY A 3 -21.03 23.22 15.33
C GLY A 3 -19.79 22.58 15.90
N ASN A 4 -19.80 22.28 17.20
CA ASN A 4 -18.73 21.55 17.85
C ASN A 4 -18.78 20.08 17.38
N LEU A 5 -18.11 19.78 16.26
CA LEU A 5 -18.01 18.45 15.65
C LEU A 5 -17.15 17.45 16.46
N SER A 6 -16.59 17.87 17.60
CA SER A 6 -15.66 17.06 18.41
C SER A 6 -16.31 15.98 19.26
N GLY A 7 -17.66 15.91 19.30
CA GLY A 7 -18.38 15.14 20.32
C GLY A 7 -19.34 14.05 19.83
N ASP A 8 -19.40 13.73 18.53
CA ASP A 8 -20.33 12.69 18.06
C ASP A 8 -19.69 11.29 18.14
N PRO A 9 -20.09 10.42 19.10
CA PRO A 9 -19.56 9.07 19.25
C PRO A 9 -19.90 8.16 18.07
N ALA A 10 -20.89 8.49 17.23
CA ALA A 10 -21.16 7.76 15.99
C ALA A 10 -20.11 8.09 14.92
N LEU A 11 -19.71 9.36 14.81
CA LEU A 11 -18.69 9.80 13.85
C LEU A 11 -17.29 9.29 14.25
N ALA A 12 -16.96 9.32 15.54
CA ALA A 12 -15.72 8.76 16.07
C ALA A 12 -15.62 7.23 15.84
N ARG A 13 -16.72 6.50 16.03
CA ARG A 13 -16.79 5.06 15.70
C ARG A 13 -16.68 4.81 14.20
N GLY A 14 -17.38 5.56 13.36
CA GLY A 14 -17.27 5.42 11.91
C GLY A 14 -15.84 5.62 11.40
N LEU A 15 -15.14 6.64 11.93
CA LEU A 15 -13.76 6.93 11.57
C LEU A 15 -12.79 5.83 12.02
N SER A 16 -12.92 5.32 13.26
CA SER A 16 -12.03 4.27 13.77
C SER A 16 -12.18 2.96 12.99
N HIS A 17 -13.42 2.59 12.62
CA HIS A 17 -13.66 1.42 11.77
C HIS A 17 -13.07 1.62 10.36
N GLY A 18 -13.25 2.80 9.76
CA GLY A 18 -12.68 3.12 8.45
C GLY A 18 -11.16 3.08 8.43
N VAL A 19 -10.51 3.58 9.48
CA VAL A 19 -9.05 3.53 9.67
C VAL A 19 -8.55 2.09 9.78
N LEU A 20 -9.19 1.27 10.62
CA LEU A 20 -8.80 -0.12 10.79
C LEU A 20 -9.00 -0.93 9.50
N ALA A 21 -10.18 -0.80 8.88
CA ALA A 21 -10.49 -1.47 7.61
C ALA A 21 -9.53 -1.04 6.50
N GLY A 22 -9.29 0.26 6.36
CA GLY A 22 -8.35 0.80 5.39
C GLY A 22 -6.93 0.29 5.61
N THR A 23 -6.48 0.20 6.86
CA THR A 23 -5.17 -0.36 7.20
C THR A 23 -5.05 -1.82 6.78
N ILE A 24 -6.02 -2.66 7.16
CA ILE A 24 -6.01 -4.10 6.85
C ILE A 24 -6.06 -4.34 5.34
N VAL A 25 -6.97 -3.64 4.64
CA VAL A 25 -7.12 -3.75 3.18
C VAL A 25 -5.83 -3.32 2.47
N SER A 26 -5.14 -2.29 2.98
CA SER A 26 -3.89 -1.81 2.39
C SER A 26 -2.74 -2.78 2.60
N ILE A 27 -2.63 -3.41 3.77
CA ILE A 27 -1.65 -4.47 4.02
C ILE A 27 -1.91 -5.65 3.08
N TYR A 28 -3.17 -6.05 2.92
CA TYR A 28 -3.55 -7.12 1.98
C TYR A 28 -3.19 -6.76 0.54
N ALA A 29 -3.48 -5.53 0.10
CA ALA A 29 -3.11 -5.04 -1.22
C ALA A 29 -1.59 -5.05 -1.45
N ALA A 30 -0.80 -4.67 -0.44
CA ALA A 30 0.65 -4.73 -0.51
C ALA A 30 1.16 -6.17 -0.68
N LEU A 31 0.66 -7.11 0.13
CA LEU A 31 1.03 -8.52 0.02
C LEU A 31 0.66 -9.11 -1.34
N PHE A 32 -0.53 -8.80 -1.86
CA PHE A 32 -0.97 -9.29 -3.16
C PHE A 32 -0.11 -8.72 -4.30
N THR A 33 0.13 -7.41 -4.29
CA THR A 33 0.97 -6.77 -5.31
C THR A 33 2.43 -7.20 -5.22
N PHE A 34 2.96 -7.45 -4.03
CA PHE A 34 4.27 -8.06 -3.83
C PHE A 34 4.32 -9.47 -4.44
N ALA A 35 3.35 -10.33 -4.14
CA ALA A 35 3.26 -11.67 -4.72
C ALA A 35 3.18 -11.63 -6.26
N ALA A 36 2.38 -10.71 -6.82
CA ALA A 36 2.29 -10.50 -8.26
C ALA A 36 3.64 -10.06 -8.86
N ASN A 37 4.39 -9.20 -8.18
CA ASN A 37 5.74 -8.81 -8.59
C ASN A 37 6.72 -10.00 -8.53
N VAL A 38 6.70 -10.79 -7.46
CA VAL A 38 7.53 -12.01 -7.32
C VAL A 38 7.28 -12.98 -8.47
N VAL A 39 6.01 -13.25 -8.77
CA VAL A 39 5.61 -14.14 -9.88
C VAL A 39 6.03 -13.54 -11.22
N GLY A 40 5.73 -12.27 -11.47
CA GLY A 40 6.08 -11.58 -12.71
C GLY A 40 7.58 -11.55 -12.96
N ALA A 41 8.38 -11.22 -11.93
CA ALA A 41 9.83 -11.26 -11.99
C ALA A 41 10.35 -12.67 -12.30
N SER A 42 9.79 -13.70 -11.66
CA SER A 42 10.18 -15.10 -11.90
C SER A 42 9.90 -15.52 -13.35
N ILE A 43 8.76 -15.14 -13.91
CA ILE A 43 8.41 -15.42 -15.32
C ILE A 43 9.36 -14.71 -16.29
N MET A 44 9.80 -13.50 -15.95
CA MET A 44 10.71 -12.70 -16.77
C MET A 44 12.20 -13.06 -16.54
N GLY A 45 12.51 -14.04 -15.68
CA GLY A 45 13.88 -14.41 -15.34
C GLY A 45 14.64 -13.35 -14.52
N LEU A 46 13.92 -12.44 -13.86
CA LEU A 46 14.47 -11.41 -12.98
C LEU A 46 14.50 -11.89 -11.53
N ASN A 47 15.22 -11.17 -10.66
CA ASN A 47 15.25 -11.48 -9.24
C ASN A 47 13.85 -11.29 -8.61
N PRO A 48 13.22 -12.31 -8.02
CA PRO A 48 11.87 -12.20 -7.47
C PRO A 48 11.76 -11.23 -6.29
N PHE A 49 12.87 -10.98 -5.60
CA PHE A 49 12.94 -10.08 -4.44
C PHE A 49 13.42 -8.68 -4.80
N GLU A 50 13.50 -8.32 -6.08
CA GLU A 50 13.98 -7.01 -6.52
C GLU A 50 13.21 -5.85 -5.87
N LEU A 51 11.89 -5.97 -5.70
CA LEU A 51 11.10 -4.97 -4.98
C LEU A 51 11.57 -4.78 -3.54
N LEU A 52 11.90 -5.88 -2.82
CA LEU A 52 12.44 -5.76 -1.46
C LEU A 52 13.87 -5.21 -1.47
N ARG A 53 14.67 -5.52 -2.49
CA ARG A 53 16.00 -4.91 -2.66
C ARG A 53 15.88 -3.40 -2.79
N VAL A 54 14.90 -2.91 -3.54
CA VAL A 54 14.57 -1.48 -3.61
C VAL A 54 14.22 -0.92 -2.23
N TYR A 55 13.36 -1.57 -1.44
CA TYR A 55 13.07 -1.08 -0.08
C TYR A 55 14.28 -1.15 0.87
N ALA A 56 15.13 -2.16 0.74
CA ALA A 56 16.33 -2.30 1.57
C ALA A 56 17.34 -1.16 1.37
N THR A 57 17.32 -0.50 0.21
CA THR A 57 18.16 0.69 -0.03
C THR A 57 17.85 1.87 0.91
N PHE A 58 16.74 1.83 1.67
CA PHE A 58 16.48 2.76 2.78
C PHE A 58 17.39 2.56 3.99
N PHE A 59 17.93 1.36 4.17
CA PHE A 59 18.80 1.00 5.29
C PHE A 59 20.27 0.86 4.85
N MET A 60 20.50 0.41 3.62
CA MET A 60 21.83 0.07 3.11
C MET A 60 22.41 1.07 2.10
N GLY A 61 21.61 2.00 1.59
CA GLY A 61 21.99 2.86 0.47
C GLY A 61 22.26 2.05 -0.80
N GLY A 62 23.30 2.42 -1.56
CA GLY A 62 23.73 1.71 -2.78
C GLY A 62 24.55 0.44 -2.51
N SER A 63 24.71 0.03 -1.25
CA SER A 63 25.52 -1.12 -0.90
C SER A 63 24.89 -2.42 -1.43
N PRO A 64 25.68 -3.35 -1.99
CA PRO A 64 25.18 -4.65 -2.38
C PRO A 64 24.56 -5.37 -1.18
N ILE A 65 23.30 -5.83 -1.31
CA ILE A 65 22.64 -6.67 -0.29
C ILE A 65 23.46 -7.91 0.04
N ASP A 66 24.20 -8.42 -0.94
CA ASP A 66 24.95 -9.66 -0.84
C ASP A 66 26.19 -9.53 0.07
N GLY A 67 26.52 -8.31 0.50
CA GLY A 67 27.54 -8.02 1.54
C GLY A 67 26.97 -7.78 2.95
N ALA A 68 25.64 -7.86 3.14
CA ALA A 68 25.04 -7.71 4.46
C ALA A 68 25.36 -8.91 5.37
N PRO A 69 25.78 -8.70 6.63
CA PRO A 69 26.03 -9.78 7.58
C PRO A 69 24.79 -10.64 7.87
N ASP A 70 23.60 -10.05 7.70
CA ASP A 70 22.31 -10.73 7.92
C ASP A 70 21.28 -10.28 6.87
N ILE A 71 21.34 -10.94 5.70
CA ILE A 71 20.41 -10.69 4.58
C ILE A 71 18.94 -10.92 4.97
N GLY A 72 18.66 -11.86 5.88
CA GLY A 72 17.31 -12.18 6.33
C GLY A 72 16.70 -11.03 7.12
N VAL A 73 17.48 -10.44 8.04
CA VAL A 73 17.06 -9.26 8.80
C VAL A 73 16.82 -8.06 7.88
N VAL A 74 17.69 -7.81 6.91
CA VAL A 74 17.52 -6.70 5.95
C VAL A 74 16.23 -6.88 5.14
N LEU A 75 15.98 -8.07 4.60
CA LEU A 75 14.76 -8.35 3.83
C LEU A 75 13.51 -8.27 4.70
N GLY A 76 13.58 -8.72 5.96
CA GLY A 76 12.50 -8.59 6.93
C GLY A 76 12.16 -7.12 7.24
N MET A 77 13.17 -6.28 7.45
CA MET A 77 12.98 -4.84 7.63
C MET A 77 12.42 -4.17 6.38
N ALA A 78 12.92 -4.55 5.19
CA ALA A 78 12.41 -4.05 3.92
C ALA A 78 10.93 -4.42 3.70
N MET A 79 10.55 -5.66 4.03
CA MET A 79 9.15 -6.09 3.99
C MET A 79 8.31 -5.33 5.00
N GLY A 80 8.79 -5.15 6.23
CA GLY A 80 8.11 -4.36 7.26
C GLY A 80 7.87 -2.92 6.81
N LEU A 81 8.88 -2.28 6.21
CA LEU A 81 8.76 -0.94 5.65
C LEU A 81 7.74 -0.90 4.50
N HIS A 82 7.78 -1.87 3.59
CA HIS A 82 6.81 -1.98 2.49
C HIS A 82 5.36 -2.05 3.00
N LEU A 83 5.08 -2.90 4.00
CA LEU A 83 3.76 -3.04 4.60
C LEU A 83 3.34 -1.79 5.38
N ALA A 84 4.28 -1.17 6.11
CA ALA A 84 4.01 0.07 6.86
C ALA A 84 3.68 1.23 5.91
N THR A 85 4.44 1.41 4.83
CA THR A 85 4.15 2.42 3.80
C THR A 85 2.78 2.18 3.17
N ALA A 86 2.45 0.92 2.85
CA ALA A 86 1.15 0.57 2.32
C ALA A 86 0.02 0.93 3.29
N ALA A 87 0.14 0.61 4.57
CA ALA A 87 -0.85 0.98 5.59
C ALA A 87 -1.02 2.51 5.68
N ILE A 88 0.09 3.25 5.77
CA ILE A 88 0.09 4.71 5.96
C ILE A 88 -0.53 5.43 4.75
N VAL A 89 -0.20 5.00 3.53
CA VAL A 89 -0.67 5.65 2.30
C VAL A 89 -2.05 5.15 1.87
N GLY A 90 -2.29 3.85 2.02
CA GLY A 90 -3.54 3.21 1.61
C GLY A 90 -4.71 3.47 2.56
N MET A 91 -4.47 3.65 3.87
CA MET A 91 -5.54 3.98 4.82
C MET A 91 -6.26 5.30 4.47
N PRO A 92 -5.58 6.44 4.26
CA PRO A 92 -6.23 7.67 3.82
C PRO A 92 -6.93 7.51 2.48
N LEU A 93 -6.28 6.81 1.53
CA LEU A 93 -6.86 6.53 0.21
C LEU A 93 -8.21 5.81 0.33
N TYR A 94 -8.26 4.77 1.17
CA TYR A 94 -9.47 4.02 1.48
C TYR A 94 -10.53 4.93 2.13
N VAL A 95 -10.18 5.62 3.23
CA VAL A 95 -11.14 6.40 4.02
C VAL A 95 -11.73 7.55 3.19
N VAL A 96 -10.89 8.29 2.47
CA VAL A 96 -11.34 9.40 1.63
C VAL A 96 -12.18 8.88 0.47
N HIS A 97 -11.75 7.80 -0.19
CA HIS A 97 -12.50 7.27 -1.31
C HIS A 97 -13.84 6.68 -0.88
N ASP A 98 -13.89 5.96 0.24
CA ASP A 98 -15.16 5.46 0.77
C ASP A 98 -16.09 6.61 1.14
N ALA A 99 -15.60 7.64 1.85
CA ALA A 99 -16.41 8.79 2.22
C ALA A 99 -17.01 9.53 1.02
N LEU A 100 -16.22 9.75 -0.04
CA LEU A 100 -16.65 10.53 -1.20
C LEU A 100 -17.38 9.71 -2.26
N PHE A 101 -17.08 8.42 -2.37
CA PHE A 101 -17.47 7.61 -3.52
C PHE A 101 -18.14 6.27 -3.16
N ARG A 102 -18.63 6.09 -1.93
CA ARG A 102 -19.35 4.87 -1.49
C ARG A 102 -20.47 4.42 -2.43
N ARG A 103 -21.17 5.36 -3.06
CA ARG A 103 -22.34 5.10 -3.92
C ARG A 103 -21.98 4.75 -5.37
N HIS A 104 -20.71 4.79 -5.73
CA HIS A 104 -20.29 4.51 -7.09
C HIS A 104 -20.21 3.00 -7.37
N GLY A 105 -20.75 2.58 -8.51
CA GLY A 105 -20.65 1.20 -8.96
C GLY A 105 -19.24 0.82 -9.40
N PHE A 106 -19.02 -0.48 -9.61
CA PHE A 106 -17.74 -1.10 -9.94
C PHE A 106 -16.93 -0.35 -11.01
N LYS A 107 -17.55 -0.03 -12.16
CA LYS A 107 -16.86 0.62 -13.29
C LYS A 107 -16.24 1.97 -12.92
N ARG A 108 -16.96 2.81 -12.16
CA ARG A 108 -16.44 4.12 -11.75
C ARG A 108 -15.34 4.00 -10.71
N ARG A 109 -15.46 3.04 -9.77
CA ARG A 109 -14.41 2.75 -8.80
C ARG A 109 -13.13 2.24 -9.46
N ALA A 110 -13.24 1.40 -10.49
CA ALA A 110 -12.07 0.93 -11.26
C ALA A 110 -11.38 2.10 -11.99
N VAL A 111 -12.13 2.96 -12.68
CA VAL A 111 -11.54 4.17 -13.30
C VAL A 111 -10.86 5.07 -12.27
N HIS A 112 -11.43 5.17 -11.05
CA HIS A 112 -10.79 5.87 -9.94
C HIS A 112 -9.49 5.20 -9.48
N GLY A 113 -9.49 3.87 -9.34
CA GLY A 113 -8.31 3.07 -9.01
C GLY A 113 -7.17 3.29 -9.98
N LEU A 114 -7.44 3.25 -11.28
CA LEU A 114 -6.44 3.49 -12.31
C LEU A 114 -5.78 4.87 -12.18
N TRP A 115 -6.57 5.95 -12.13
CA TRP A 115 -6.01 7.30 -12.07
C TRP A 115 -5.30 7.57 -10.73
N LEU A 116 -5.90 7.14 -9.60
CA LEU A 116 -5.31 7.30 -8.28
C LEU A 116 -4.03 6.50 -8.14
N GLY A 117 -3.96 5.32 -8.76
CA GLY A 117 -2.75 4.50 -8.82
C GLY A 117 -1.61 5.22 -9.54
N ILE A 118 -1.89 5.86 -10.68
CA ILE A 118 -0.89 6.68 -11.38
C ILE A 118 -0.44 7.87 -10.53
N VAL A 119 -1.36 8.59 -9.89
CA VAL A 119 -0.98 9.72 -9.03
C VAL A 119 -0.20 9.25 -7.82
N MET A 120 -0.63 8.17 -7.18
CA MET A 120 0.09 7.58 -6.05
C MET A 120 1.49 7.16 -6.48
N TRP A 121 1.66 6.55 -7.66
CA TRP A 121 2.97 6.27 -8.21
C TRP A 121 3.79 7.55 -8.36
N LEU A 122 3.28 8.57 -9.05
CA LEU A 122 4.04 9.80 -9.30
C LEU A 122 4.48 10.48 -7.99
N VAL A 123 3.56 10.62 -7.05
CA VAL A 123 3.83 11.22 -5.74
C VAL A 123 4.81 10.36 -4.95
N ASN A 124 4.60 9.04 -4.89
CA ASN A 124 5.46 8.17 -4.11
C ASN A 124 6.88 8.09 -4.70
N TYR A 125 7.00 7.86 -6.01
CA TYR A 125 8.30 7.73 -6.67
C TYR A 125 9.10 9.03 -6.72
N TYR A 126 8.47 10.12 -7.17
CA TYR A 126 9.21 11.34 -7.51
C TYR A 126 9.16 12.41 -6.43
N ALA A 127 8.19 12.36 -5.50
CA ALA A 127 8.07 13.37 -4.43
C ALA A 127 8.37 12.82 -3.04
N LEU A 128 8.01 11.58 -2.71
CA LEU A 128 8.29 11.01 -1.39
C LEU A 128 9.63 10.29 -1.36
N LEU A 129 9.79 9.21 -2.12
CA LEU A 129 10.92 8.30 -1.99
C LEU A 129 12.24 8.96 -2.44
N SER A 130 12.19 9.87 -3.42
CA SER A 130 13.36 10.64 -3.87
C SER A 130 13.96 11.57 -2.79
N TRP A 131 13.17 11.96 -1.77
CA TRP A 131 13.61 12.80 -0.66
C TRP A 131 13.78 12.01 0.64
N LEU A 132 12.83 11.12 0.91
CA LEU A 132 12.76 10.34 2.15
C LEU A 132 13.92 9.35 2.24
N GLN A 133 14.27 8.68 1.14
CA GLN A 133 15.36 7.72 1.15
C GLN A 133 16.72 8.37 1.51
N PRO A 134 17.17 9.46 0.85
CA PRO A 134 18.37 10.18 1.26
C PRO A 134 18.30 10.69 2.70
N LEU A 135 17.14 11.16 3.15
CA LEU A 135 16.97 11.68 4.51
C LEU A 135 17.12 10.56 5.56
N THR A 136 16.49 9.41 5.35
CA THR A 136 16.60 8.26 6.26
C THR A 136 18.05 7.80 6.39
N LEU A 137 18.79 7.68 5.27
CA LEU A 137 20.21 7.30 5.27
C LEU A 137 21.07 8.28 6.08
N ARG A 138 20.79 9.59 5.96
CA ARG A 138 21.47 10.62 6.76
C ARG A 138 21.16 10.50 8.25
N LEU A 139 19.92 10.22 8.62
CA LEU A 139 19.49 10.11 10.02
C LEU A 139 20.08 8.88 10.72
N ILE A 140 20.22 7.76 10.01
CA ILE A 140 20.81 6.53 10.57
C ILE A 140 22.34 6.51 10.51
N GLY A 141 22.97 7.55 9.94
CA GLY A 141 24.42 7.65 9.79
C GLY A 141 25.02 6.57 8.89
N ALA A 142 24.25 6.03 7.95
CA ALA A 142 24.73 4.96 7.07
C ALA A 142 25.85 5.46 6.15
N PRO A 143 27.00 4.77 6.06
CA PRO A 143 28.03 5.09 5.10
C PRO A 143 27.57 4.68 3.70
N GLY A 144 27.08 5.64 2.92
CA GLY A 144 26.63 5.42 1.54
C GLY A 144 26.24 6.73 0.87
N GLU A 145 26.30 6.76 -0.46
CA GLU A 145 25.78 7.90 -1.22
C GLU A 145 24.29 8.07 -0.93
N ALA A 146 23.88 9.23 -0.45
CA ALA A 146 22.47 9.57 -0.23
C ALA A 146 21.81 9.91 -1.58
N SER A 147 21.70 8.91 -2.46
CA SER A 147 21.10 9.02 -3.78
C SER A 147 19.73 8.31 -3.82
N PRO A 148 18.80 8.76 -4.69
CA PRO A 148 17.50 8.12 -4.85
C PRO A 148 17.63 6.86 -5.71
N PHE A 149 18.22 5.80 -5.15
CA PHE A 149 18.50 4.54 -5.86
C PHE A 149 17.25 3.89 -6.46
N ILE A 150 16.10 4.14 -5.86
CA ILE A 150 14.80 3.66 -6.35
C ILE A 150 14.52 4.06 -7.81
N LEU A 151 14.98 5.24 -8.24
CA LEU A 151 14.78 5.73 -9.60
C LEU A 151 15.67 5.01 -10.62
N GLN A 152 16.71 4.33 -10.17
CA GLN A 152 17.70 3.65 -11.01
C GLN A 152 17.46 2.14 -11.09
N THR A 153 16.89 1.55 -10.04
CA THR A 153 16.75 0.09 -9.90
C THR A 153 15.45 -0.44 -10.48
N MET A 154 14.37 0.32 -10.41
CA MET A 154 13.05 -0.16 -10.83
C MET A 154 12.58 0.53 -12.11
N PRO A 155 12.18 -0.24 -13.13
CA PRO A 155 11.58 0.33 -14.33
C PRO A 155 10.32 1.14 -13.99
N PRO A 156 10.17 2.38 -14.48
CA PRO A 156 9.05 3.27 -14.14
C PRO A 156 7.67 2.64 -14.38
N TRP A 157 7.52 1.83 -15.43
CA TRP A 157 6.27 1.18 -15.78
C TRP A 157 5.89 0.04 -14.80
N VAL A 158 6.88 -0.68 -14.25
CA VAL A 158 6.64 -1.72 -13.23
C VAL A 158 6.15 -1.07 -11.94
N ALA A 159 6.80 0.04 -11.56
CA ALA A 159 6.37 0.83 -10.42
C ALA A 159 4.94 1.36 -10.63
N ALA A 160 4.63 1.95 -11.79
CA ALA A 160 3.28 2.43 -12.11
C ALA A 160 2.23 1.32 -12.02
N LEU A 161 2.49 0.16 -12.64
CA LEU A 161 1.57 -0.98 -12.62
C LEU A 161 1.33 -1.50 -11.20
N THR A 162 2.38 -1.58 -10.39
CA THR A 162 2.28 -2.00 -8.98
C THR A 162 1.36 -1.07 -8.18
N HIS A 163 1.49 0.25 -8.37
CA HIS A 163 0.65 1.24 -7.69
C HIS A 163 -0.80 1.24 -8.20
N ILE A 164 -1.01 1.01 -9.51
CA ILE A 164 -2.34 0.81 -10.08
C ILE A 164 -3.01 -0.42 -9.46
N CYS A 165 -2.35 -1.58 -9.50
CA CYS A 165 -2.87 -2.80 -8.90
C CYS A 165 -3.18 -2.61 -7.40
N PHE A 166 -2.30 -1.92 -6.67
CA PHE A 166 -2.53 -1.60 -5.27
C PHE A 166 -3.82 -0.77 -5.08
N ALA A 167 -3.94 0.34 -5.81
CA ALA A 167 -5.11 1.22 -5.70
C ALA A 167 -6.40 0.50 -6.08
N GLU A 168 -6.38 -0.32 -7.13
CA GLU A 168 -7.52 -1.15 -7.55
C GLU A 168 -7.96 -2.10 -6.43
N ILE A 169 -7.02 -2.80 -5.79
CA ILE A 169 -7.36 -3.72 -4.69
C ILE A 169 -7.98 -2.95 -3.52
N VAL A 170 -7.39 -1.82 -3.13
CA VAL A 170 -7.91 -0.99 -2.03
C VAL A 170 -9.34 -0.50 -2.30
N LEU A 171 -9.65 -0.14 -3.54
CA LEU A 171 -10.95 0.43 -3.92
C LEU A 171 -12.01 -0.63 -4.26
N LEU A 172 -11.61 -1.80 -4.77
CA LEU A 172 -12.52 -2.84 -5.25
C LEU A 172 -12.79 -3.96 -4.25
N VAL A 173 -11.82 -4.37 -3.43
CA VAL A 173 -12.02 -5.44 -2.42
C VAL A 173 -13.21 -5.17 -1.48
N PRO A 174 -13.43 -3.95 -0.98
CA PRO A 174 -14.57 -3.68 -0.09
C PRO A 174 -15.91 -3.87 -0.81
N LEU A 175 -15.97 -3.55 -2.10
CA LEU A 175 -17.15 -3.77 -2.92
C LEU A 175 -17.39 -5.27 -3.11
N LEU A 176 -16.35 -6.03 -3.47
CA LEU A 176 -16.44 -7.48 -3.62
C LEU A 176 -16.90 -8.15 -2.32
N TRP A 177 -16.36 -7.73 -1.18
CA TRP A 177 -16.79 -8.21 0.12
C TRP A 177 -18.26 -7.90 0.40
N SER A 178 -18.72 -6.68 0.12
CA SER A 178 -20.12 -6.30 0.31
C SER A 178 -21.09 -7.12 -0.55
N VAL A 179 -20.69 -7.45 -1.78
CA VAL A 179 -21.48 -8.32 -2.68
C VAL A 179 -21.47 -9.76 -2.16
N ALA A 180 -20.31 -10.29 -1.78
CA ALA A 180 -20.21 -11.66 -1.24
C ALA A 180 -21.04 -11.83 0.04
N ALA A 181 -20.94 -10.88 0.97
CA ALA A 181 -21.70 -10.88 2.22
C ALA A 181 -23.23 -10.80 1.99
N SER A 182 -23.69 -10.19 0.90
CA SER A 182 -25.12 -10.13 0.55
C SER A 182 -25.69 -11.45 0.03
N VAL A 183 -24.81 -12.36 -0.42
CA VAL A 183 -25.19 -13.65 -1.02
C VAL A 183 -25.09 -14.79 0.00
N ILE A 184 -24.27 -14.64 1.04
CA ILE A 184 -24.14 -15.63 2.12
C ILE A 184 -25.36 -15.47 3.04
N PRO A 185 -26.30 -16.45 3.09
CA PRO A 185 -27.37 -16.40 4.06
C PRO A 185 -26.77 -16.42 5.47
N VAL A 186 -27.12 -15.42 6.28
CA VAL A 186 -26.77 -15.41 7.69
C VAL A 186 -27.56 -16.54 8.34
N ALA A 187 -26.91 -17.68 8.58
CA ALA A 187 -27.51 -18.77 9.34
C ALA A 187 -27.68 -18.28 10.79
N GLY A 188 -28.88 -17.82 11.15
CA GLY A 188 -29.13 -17.27 12.49
C GLY A 188 -30.58 -16.95 12.86
N ASP A 189 -31.45 -16.57 11.91
CA ASP A 189 -32.81 -16.11 12.27
C ASP A 189 -33.87 -17.23 12.28
N SER A 190 -33.53 -18.41 12.82
CA SER A 190 -34.51 -19.51 13.01
C SER A 190 -34.67 -19.94 14.47
N GLN A 191 -34.41 -19.04 15.43
CA GLN A 191 -34.56 -19.34 16.86
C GLN A 191 -35.47 -18.37 17.62
N GLU A 192 -36.49 -17.76 17.01
CA GLU A 192 -37.62 -17.19 17.77
C GLU A 192 -38.94 -17.34 16.99
N ALA A 193 -39.57 -18.51 17.12
CA ALA A 193 -40.99 -18.75 16.82
C ALA A 193 -41.54 -19.79 17.82
#